data_AF-R7HMW9-F1
#
_entry.id   AF-R7HMW9-F1
#
_cell.length_a   1.000
_cell.length_b   1.000
_cell.length_c   1.000
_cell.angle_alpha   90.00
_cell.angle_beta   90.00
_cell.angle_gamma   90.00
#
_symmetry.space_group_name_H-M   'P 1'
#
loop_
_entity.id
_entity.type
_entity.pdbx_description
1 polymer ?
#
loop_
_entity_poly.entity_id
_entity_poly.type
_entity_poly.pdbx_seq_one_letter_code
_entity_poly.pdbx_strand_id
1 'polypeptide(L)'
;MKNIGLKLKDKREENGLSIEEVAEDLKMRPSQISSIEEGKTEDFKDVFYLKYFIRDYAKYLGLDSERILDEFNEYLFDMTSKIPIELIKEAKKDKNENNDTISPYTKESSKIKVPKIIIGLAAIVILIVVGYFIVSNYKGNDFSDNDITYSIRR
;
A
#
# COMPACT_ATOMS: atom_id res chain seq x y z
N MET A 1 25.04 -20.28 3.62
CA MET A 1 25.49 -19.59 2.39
C MET A 1 26.78 -20.15 1.79
N LYS A 2 27.92 -20.17 2.51
CA LYS A 2 29.23 -20.55 1.94
C LYS A 2 29.25 -21.85 1.12
N ASN A 3 28.52 -22.88 1.57
CA ASN A 3 28.42 -24.15 0.84
C ASN A 3 27.75 -23.99 -0.55
N ILE A 4 26.68 -23.19 -0.63
CA ILE A 4 25.97 -22.88 -1.88
C ILE A 4 26.90 -22.11 -2.83
N GLY A 5 27.57 -21.08 -2.33
CA GLY A 5 28.53 -20.29 -3.11
C GLY A 5 29.65 -21.16 -3.70
N LEU A 6 30.21 -22.06 -2.90
CA LEU A 6 31.24 -23.00 -3.35
C LEU A 6 30.73 -23.94 -4.45
N LYS A 7 29.52 -24.53 -4.30
CA LYS A 7 28.92 -25.40 -5.32
C LYS A 7 28.75 -24.68 -6.66
N LEU A 8 28.31 -23.42 -6.64
CA LEU A 8 28.13 -22.62 -7.85
C LEU A 8 29.49 -22.30 -8.50
N LYS A 9 30.47 -21.91 -7.68
CA LYS A 9 31.84 -21.66 -8.14
C LYS A 9 32.46 -22.89 -8.79
N ASP A 10 32.44 -24.01 -8.08
CA ASP A 10 33.02 -25.27 -8.55
C ASP A 10 32.41 -25.67 -9.90
N LYS A 11 31.09 -25.52 -10.04
CA LYS A 11 30.42 -25.86 -11.31
C LYS A 11 30.73 -24.86 -12.43
N ARG A 12 30.87 -23.57 -12.13
CA ARG A 12 31.32 -22.57 -13.12
C ARG A 12 32.71 -22.92 -13.64
N GLU A 13 33.63 -23.22 -12.73
CA GLU A 13 35.02 -23.58 -13.07
C GLU A 13 35.10 -24.91 -13.82
N GLU A 14 34.28 -25.89 -13.45
CA GLU A 14 34.14 -27.16 -14.19
C GLU A 14 33.66 -26.93 -15.63
N ASN A 15 32.75 -25.97 -15.83
CA ASN A 15 32.25 -25.59 -17.15
C ASN A 15 33.26 -24.69 -17.91
N GLY A 16 34.39 -24.31 -17.31
CA GLY A 16 35.42 -23.47 -17.92
C GLY A 16 35.01 -22.01 -18.13
N LEU A 17 34.00 -21.52 -17.40
CA LEU A 17 33.43 -20.18 -17.58
C LEU A 17 34.12 -19.16 -16.67
N SER A 18 34.43 -17.99 -17.20
CA SER A 18 34.90 -16.85 -16.43
C SER A 18 33.77 -16.15 -15.68
N ILE A 19 34.11 -15.36 -14.66
CA ILE A 19 33.12 -14.56 -13.92
C ILE A 19 32.46 -13.55 -14.85
N GLU A 20 33.24 -12.97 -15.76
CA GLU A 20 32.82 -11.96 -16.73
C GLU A 20 31.77 -12.51 -17.70
N GLU A 21 31.99 -13.71 -18.24
CA GLU A 21 31.05 -14.37 -19.16
C GLU A 21 29.71 -14.65 -18.48
N VAL A 22 29.75 -15.25 -17.27
CA VAL A 22 28.53 -15.53 -16.50
C VAL A 22 27.79 -14.24 -16.16
N ALA A 23 28.52 -13.20 -15.74
CA ALA A 23 27.94 -11.91 -15.39
C ALA A 23 27.24 -11.27 -16.60
N GLU A 24 27.86 -11.33 -17.79
CA GLU A 24 27.30 -10.80 -19.02
C GLU A 24 26.00 -11.52 -19.43
N ASP A 25 26.02 -12.85 -19.38
CA ASP A 25 24.87 -13.68 -19.76
C ASP A 25 23.69 -13.52 -18.80
N LEU A 26 23.97 -13.50 -17.50
CA LEU A 26 22.95 -13.34 -16.46
C LEU A 26 22.53 -11.88 -16.23
N LYS A 27 23.13 -10.92 -16.95
CA LYS A 27 22.91 -9.47 -16.76
C LYS A 27 23.14 -9.04 -15.31
N MET A 28 24.19 -9.58 -14.71
CA MET A 28 24.67 -9.27 -13.38
C MET A 28 26.01 -8.54 -13.46
N ARG A 29 26.41 -7.86 -12.38
CA ARG A 29 27.77 -7.33 -12.28
C ARG A 29 28.74 -8.46 -11.90
N PRO A 30 29.98 -8.46 -12.41
CA PRO A 30 31.01 -9.43 -11.99
C PRO A 30 31.18 -9.51 -10.46
N SER A 31 31.07 -8.36 -9.78
CA SER A 31 31.10 -8.32 -8.32
C SER A 31 29.96 -9.11 -7.66
N GLN A 32 28.77 -9.14 -8.25
CA GLN A 32 27.64 -9.91 -7.70
C GLN A 32 27.85 -11.42 -7.85
N ILE A 33 28.43 -11.87 -8.97
CA ILE A 33 28.81 -13.28 -9.15
C ILE A 33 29.84 -13.68 -8.09
N SER A 34 30.90 -12.88 -7.93
CA SER A 34 31.91 -13.12 -6.91
C SER A 34 31.32 -13.14 -5.50
N SER A 35 30.46 -12.16 -5.15
CA SER A 35 29.80 -12.13 -3.83
C SER A 35 28.93 -13.36 -3.58
N ILE A 36 28.26 -13.92 -4.59
CA ILE A 36 27.50 -15.18 -4.46
C ILE A 36 28.44 -16.35 -4.18
N GLU A 37 29.53 -16.47 -4.95
CA GLU A 37 30.52 -17.55 -4.80
C GLU A 37 31.23 -17.52 -3.45
N GLU A 38 31.53 -16.32 -2.95
CA GLU A 38 32.14 -16.09 -1.63
C GLU A 38 31.11 -16.18 -0.48
N GLY A 39 29.82 -16.17 -0.81
CA GLY A 39 28.71 -16.22 0.14
C GLY A 39 28.49 -14.94 0.94
N LYS A 40 28.89 -13.78 0.40
CA LYS A 40 28.71 -12.43 0.97
C LYS A 40 27.29 -11.93 0.74
N THR A 41 26.38 -12.34 1.62
CA THR A 41 24.95 -11.99 1.49
C THR A 41 24.66 -10.50 1.73
N GLU A 42 25.53 -9.84 2.48
CA GLU A 42 25.49 -8.42 2.84
C GLU A 42 25.70 -7.46 1.65
N ASP A 43 26.30 -7.94 0.55
CA ASP A 43 26.50 -7.14 -0.67
C ASP A 43 25.20 -6.97 -1.48
N PHE A 44 24.13 -7.67 -1.09
CA PHE A 44 22.84 -7.64 -1.74
C PHE A 44 21.85 -6.77 -0.97
N LYS A 45 21.04 -6.01 -1.72
CA LYS A 45 20.04 -5.10 -1.15
C LYS A 45 19.05 -5.82 -0.22
N ASP A 46 18.62 -7.00 -0.65
CA ASP A 46 17.76 -7.87 0.14
C ASP A 46 17.92 -9.33 -0.30
N VAL A 47 17.36 -10.21 0.53
CA VAL A 47 17.37 -11.66 0.35
C VAL A 47 16.59 -12.11 -0.89
N PHE A 48 15.61 -11.33 -1.36
CA PHE A 48 14.80 -11.68 -2.51
C PHE A 48 15.61 -11.58 -3.80
N TYR A 49 16.39 -10.51 -3.97
CA TYR A 49 17.34 -10.40 -5.09
C TYR A 49 18.38 -11.52 -5.05
N LEU A 50 18.97 -11.78 -3.87
CA LEU A 50 19.95 -12.85 -3.72
C LEU A 50 19.35 -14.22 -4.11
N LYS A 51 18.13 -14.53 -3.67
CA LYS A 51 17.41 -15.76 -4.04
C LYS A 51 17.24 -15.88 -5.55
N TYR A 52 16.83 -14.79 -6.20
CA TYR A 52 16.65 -14.73 -7.64
C TYR A 52 17.96 -15.02 -8.37
N PHE A 53 19.05 -14.36 -7.97
CA PHE A 53 20.35 -14.55 -8.60
C PHE A 53 20.92 -15.95 -8.41
N ILE A 54 20.79 -16.53 -7.21
CA ILE A 54 21.22 -17.90 -6.94
C ILE A 54 20.47 -18.89 -7.84
N ARG A 55 19.15 -18.71 -7.99
CA ARG A 55 18.34 -19.57 -8.87
C ARG A 55 18.80 -19.49 -10.31
N ASP A 56 18.90 -18.27 -10.84
CA ASP A 56 19.21 -18.05 -12.25
C ASP A 56 20.63 -18.52 -12.56
N TYR A 57 21.57 -18.32 -11.63
CA TYR A 57 22.93 -18.83 -11.76
C TYR A 57 22.98 -20.37 -11.73
N ALA A 58 22.26 -21.02 -10.80
CA ALA A 58 22.18 -22.49 -10.76
C ALA A 58 21.58 -23.06 -12.06
N LYS A 59 20.52 -22.44 -12.60
CA LYS A 59 19.91 -22.84 -13.87
C LYS A 59 20.88 -22.70 -15.04
N TYR A 60 21.58 -21.57 -15.12
CA TYR A 60 22.56 -21.30 -16.16
C TYR A 60 23.71 -22.32 -16.15
N LEU A 61 24.17 -22.74 -14.98
CA LEU A 61 25.20 -23.77 -14.82
C LEU A 61 24.71 -25.21 -15.03
N GLY A 62 23.42 -25.42 -15.29
CA GLY A 62 22.81 -26.74 -15.45
C GLY A 62 22.70 -27.53 -14.14
N LEU A 63 22.72 -26.85 -12.99
CA LEU A 63 22.47 -27.47 -11.68
C LEU A 63 20.97 -27.61 -11.41
N ASP A 64 20.64 -28.50 -10.48
CA ASP A 64 19.28 -28.57 -9.93
C ASP A 64 18.98 -27.32 -9.10
N SER A 65 18.33 -26.34 -9.74
CA SER A 65 18.04 -25.05 -9.11
C SER A 65 17.04 -25.15 -7.97
N GLU A 66 16.12 -26.12 -7.99
CA GLU A 66 15.15 -26.29 -6.91
C GLU A 66 15.87 -26.79 -5.65
N ARG A 67 16.74 -27.79 -5.80
CA ARG A 67 17.56 -28.28 -4.68
C ARG A 67 18.47 -27.20 -4.10
N ILE A 68 19.09 -26.38 -4.94
CA ILE A 68 19.91 -25.24 -4.48
C ILE A 68 19.06 -24.19 -3.74
N LEU A 69 17.84 -23.95 -4.20
CA LEU A 69 16.92 -23.04 -3.53
C LEU A 69 16.42 -23.57 -2.19
N ASP A 70 16.22 -24.88 -2.06
CA ASP A 70 15.87 -25.50 -0.79
C ASP A 70 16.99 -25.33 0.24
N GLU A 71 18.24 -25.59 -0.16
CA GLU A 71 19.42 -25.31 0.68
C GLU A 71 19.51 -23.83 1.08
N PHE A 72 19.16 -22.92 0.15
CA PHE A 72 19.12 -21.49 0.45
C PHE A 72 18.00 -21.12 1.41
N ASN A 73 16.81 -21.71 1.26
CA ASN A 73 15.68 -21.46 2.17
C ASN A 73 15.99 -21.98 3.58
N GLU A 74 16.64 -23.13 3.71
CA GLU A 74 17.10 -23.67 5.00
C GLU A 74 18.11 -22.72 5.64
N TYR A 75 19.10 -22.24 4.89
CA TYR A 75 20.02 -21.20 5.36
C TYR A 75 19.30 -19.95 5.88
N LEU A 76 18.27 -19.48 5.18
CA LEU A 76 17.48 -18.32 5.62
C LEU A 76 16.67 -18.63 6.89
N PHE A 77 16.12 -19.84 6.99
CA PHE A 77 15.40 -20.26 8.18
C PHE A 77 16.32 -20.27 9.39
N ASP A 78 17.54 -20.80 9.29
CA ASP A 78 18.52 -20.78 10.38
C ASP A 78 18.93 -19.37 10.80
N MET A 79 18.98 -18.44 9.85
CA MET A 79 19.28 -17.02 10.11
C MET A 79 18.12 -16.30 10.80
N THR A 80 16.87 -16.61 10.42
CA THR A 80 15.67 -15.91 10.90
C THR A 80 14.98 -16.56 12.10
N SER A 81 15.14 -17.87 12.31
CA SER A 81 14.64 -18.61 13.48
C SER A 81 15.31 -18.18 14.78
N LYS A 82 16.48 -17.54 14.69
CA LYS A 82 17.14 -16.86 15.82
C LYS A 82 16.48 -15.54 16.23
N ILE A 83 15.48 -15.05 15.48
CA ILE A 83 14.74 -13.83 15.84
C ILE A 83 13.66 -14.21 16.86
N PRO A 84 13.69 -13.66 18.09
CA PRO A 84 12.64 -13.86 19.08
C PRO A 84 11.26 -13.51 18.50
N ILE A 85 10.27 -14.37 18.76
CA ILE A 85 8.88 -14.18 18.32
C ILE A 85 8.33 -12.84 18.81
N GLU A 86 8.74 -12.38 19.99
CA GLU A 86 8.42 -11.07 20.54
C GLU A 86 8.86 -9.89 19.65
N LEU A 87 10.06 -9.93 19.04
CA LEU A 87 10.52 -8.87 18.11
C LEU A 87 9.71 -8.86 16.82
N ILE A 88 9.25 -10.02 16.35
CA ILE A 88 8.36 -10.13 15.17
C ILE A 88 6.98 -9.55 15.50
N LYS A 89 6.46 -9.77 16.72
CA LYS A 89 5.20 -9.20 17.18
C LYS A 89 5.27 -7.68 17.31
N GLU A 90 6.37 -7.15 17.85
CA GLU A 90 6.61 -5.71 17.97
C GLU A 90 6.70 -5.04 16.59
N ALA A 91 7.51 -5.57 15.67
CA ALA A 91 7.61 -5.04 14.31
C ALA A 91 6.29 -5.14 13.50
N LYS A 92 5.43 -6.13 13.80
CA LYS A 92 4.07 -6.23 13.24
C LYS A 92 3.10 -5.23 13.87
N LYS A 93 3.29 -4.87 15.15
CA LYS A 93 2.50 -3.87 15.84
C LYS A 93 2.75 -2.48 15.25
N ASP A 94 4.01 -2.15 14.98
CA ASP A 94 4.41 -0.87 14.37
C ASP A 94 3.94 -0.73 12.91
N LYS A 95 3.85 -1.86 12.17
CA LYS A 95 3.28 -1.88 10.80
C LYS A 95 1.76 -1.76 10.75
N ASN A 96 1.05 -2.10 11.84
CA ASN A 96 -0.41 -1.98 11.93
C ASN A 96 -0.87 -0.54 12.22
N GLU A 97 0.00 0.34 12.71
CA GLU A 97 -0.34 1.76 12.89
C GLU A 97 -0.29 2.59 11.59
N ASN A 98 0.35 2.09 10.52
CA ASN A 98 0.59 2.86 9.29
C ASN A 98 0.14 2.17 7.98
N ASN A 99 -0.79 1.22 8.02
CA ASN A 99 -1.34 0.58 6.82
C ASN A 99 -2.87 0.58 6.77
N ASP A 100 -3.46 1.75 6.56
CA ASP A 100 -4.75 1.85 5.88
C ASP A 100 -4.55 1.57 4.37
N THR A 101 -4.08 0.37 4.00
CA THR A 101 -4.12 -0.08 2.60
C THR A 101 -5.47 -0.75 2.34
N ILE A 102 -6.50 0.08 2.20
CA ILE A 102 -7.82 -0.36 1.74
C ILE A 102 -7.67 -0.74 0.26
N SER A 103 -7.90 -2.02 -0.08
CA SER A 103 -8.03 -2.45 -1.47
C SER A 103 -9.15 -1.65 -2.15
N PRO A 104 -8.94 -1.15 -3.39
CA PRO A 104 -9.93 -0.29 -4.08
C PRO A 104 -11.29 -0.96 -4.26
N TYR A 105 -11.37 -2.29 -4.12
CA TYR A 105 -12.59 -3.09 -4.24
C TYR A 105 -13.28 -3.41 -2.91
N THR A 106 -12.69 -3.04 -1.77
CA THR A 106 -13.24 -3.35 -0.42
C THR A 106 -13.71 -2.10 0.32
N LYS A 107 -13.99 -1.01 -0.42
CA LYS A 107 -14.53 0.21 0.18
C LYS A 107 -15.98 -0.04 0.60
N GLU A 108 -16.19 -0.55 1.81
CA GLU A 108 -17.48 -0.43 2.46
C GLU A 108 -17.81 1.07 2.55
N SER A 109 -18.96 1.45 1.99
CA SER A 109 -19.43 2.83 1.98
C SER A 109 -19.63 3.28 3.43
N SER A 110 -18.65 4.01 3.95
CA SER A 110 -18.74 4.61 5.27
C SER A 110 -19.95 5.55 5.29
N LYS A 111 -20.85 5.30 6.24
CA LYS A 111 -21.99 6.18 6.54
C LYS A 111 -21.43 7.59 6.69
N ILE A 112 -21.87 8.51 5.83
CA ILE A 112 -21.48 9.91 5.87
C ILE A 112 -21.87 10.43 7.25
N LYS A 113 -20.88 10.59 8.13
CA LYS A 113 -21.07 11.27 9.42
C LYS A 113 -21.20 12.75 9.12
N VAL A 114 -22.40 13.18 8.76
CA VAL A 114 -22.70 14.61 8.67
C VAL A 114 -22.41 15.22 10.04
N PRO A 115 -21.54 16.25 10.13
CA PRO A 115 -21.28 16.90 11.40
C PRO A 115 -22.61 17.45 11.93
N LYS A 116 -22.90 17.23 13.22
CA LYS A 116 -24.15 17.65 13.86
C LYS A 116 -24.44 19.16 13.68
N ILE A 117 -23.40 19.94 13.38
CA ILE A 117 -23.45 21.36 13.06
C ILE A 117 -24.26 21.63 11.77
N ILE A 118 -24.11 20.80 10.73
CA ILE A 118 -24.88 20.96 9.47
C ILE A 118 -26.37 20.68 9.70
N ILE A 119 -26.68 19.66 10.51
CA ILE A 119 -28.07 19.35 10.90
C ILE A 119 -28.67 20.53 11.68
N GLY A 120 -27.90 21.12 12.60
CA GLY A 120 -28.32 22.31 13.35
C GLY A 120 -28.59 23.52 12.45
N LEU A 121 -27.71 23.80 11.48
CA LEU A 121 -27.90 24.88 10.50
C LEU A 121 -29.15 24.66 9.64
N ALA A 122 -29.38 23.44 9.16
CA ALA A 122 -30.57 23.12 8.37
C ALA A 122 -31.88 23.34 9.17
N ALA A 123 -31.90 22.95 10.44
CA ALA A 123 -33.06 23.18 11.31
C ALA A 123 -33.36 24.67 11.53
N ILE A 124 -32.31 25.50 11.68
CA ILE A 124 -32.45 26.97 11.82
C ILE A 124 -33.04 27.57 10.53
N VAL A 125 -32.53 27.16 9.36
CA VAL A 125 -33.05 27.65 8.07
C VAL A 125 -34.54 27.28 7.90
N ILE A 126 -34.93 26.06 8.27
CA ILE A 126 -36.33 25.63 8.23
C ILE A 126 -37.20 26.50 9.15
N LEU A 127 -36.76 26.80 10.37
CA LEU A 127 -37.51 27.66 11.30
C LEU A 127 -37.70 29.08 10.75
N ILE A 128 -36.69 29.64 10.07
CA ILE A 128 -36.79 30.96 9.45
C ILE A 128 -37.82 30.95 8.31
N VAL A 129 -37.81 29.93 7.47
CA VAL A 129 -38.78 29.80 6.36
C VAL A 129 -40.20 29.62 6.88
N VAL A 130 -40.40 28.77 7.90
CA VAL A 130 -41.72 28.56 8.52
C VAL A 130 -42.21 29.85 9.20
N GLY A 131 -41.33 30.55 9.94
CA GLY A 131 -41.65 31.83 10.55
C GLY A 131 -42.04 32.90 9.53
N TYR A 132 -41.31 32.99 8.42
CA TYR A 132 -41.66 33.88 7.31
C TYR A 132 -43.05 33.57 6.75
N PHE A 133 -43.35 32.28 6.51
CA PHE A 133 -44.64 31.86 5.99
C PHE A 133 -45.79 32.20 6.96
N ILE A 134 -45.60 31.99 8.27
CA ILE A 134 -46.61 32.37 9.27
C ILE A 134 -46.85 33.89 9.24
N VAL A 135 -45.80 34.71 9.24
CA VAL A 135 -45.94 36.17 9.19
C VAL A 135 -46.60 36.63 7.89
N SER A 136 -46.25 36.02 6.75
CA SER A 136 -46.86 36.36 5.46
C SER A 136 -48.33 35.96 5.38
N ASN A 137 -48.73 34.87 6.04
CA ASN A 137 -50.14 34.43 6.08
C ASN A 137 -50.96 35.20 7.13
N TYR A 138 -50.34 35.75 8.18
CA TYR A 138 -51.04 36.63 9.14
C TYR A 138 -51.19 38.07 8.62
N LYS A 139 -50.32 38.55 7.73
CA LYS A 139 -50.42 39.88 7.10
C LYS A 139 -51.19 39.85 5.77
N GLY A 140 -52.45 39.43 5.84
CA GLY A 140 -53.39 39.62 4.74
C GLY A 140 -54.83 39.57 5.22
N ASN A 141 -55.40 40.74 5.54
CA ASN A 141 -56.78 41.10 5.13
C ASN A 141 -57.29 42.53 5.46
N ASP A 142 -56.44 43.51 5.78
CA ASP A 142 -56.92 44.90 5.95
C ASP A 142 -56.45 45.84 4.84
N PHE A 143 -56.96 45.63 3.63
CA PHE A 143 -57.11 46.70 2.62
C PHE A 143 -58.36 46.43 1.78
N SER A 144 -59.53 46.81 2.32
CA SER A 144 -60.77 46.98 1.56
C SER A 144 -61.03 48.48 1.42
N ASP A 145 -60.57 49.07 0.32
CA ASP A 145 -60.95 50.42 -0.08
C ASP A 145 -62.30 50.34 -0.81
N ASN A 146 -63.34 50.97 -0.25
CA ASN A 146 -64.62 51.22 -0.93
C ASN A 146 -65.25 52.50 -0.34
N ASP A 147 -64.83 53.66 -0.86
CA ASP A 147 -65.62 54.89 -0.80
C ASP A 147 -65.56 55.59 -2.16
N ILE A 148 -66.49 55.24 -3.04
CA ILE A 148 -66.75 55.95 -4.29
C ILE A 148 -67.66 57.14 -3.95
N THR A 149 -67.08 58.33 -3.80
CA THR A 149 -67.89 59.56 -3.69
C THR A 149 -67.79 60.38 -4.96
N TYR A 150 -68.92 60.49 -5.68
CA TYR A 150 -69.08 61.40 -6.81
C TYR A 150 -69.19 62.85 -6.31
N SER A 151 -68.25 63.70 -6.69
CA SER A 151 -68.43 65.16 -6.61
C SER A 151 -68.91 65.70 -7.96
N ILE A 152 -70.20 66.05 -8.03
CA ILE A 152 -70.79 66.79 -9.15
C ILE A 152 -70.37 68.26 -9.03
N ARG A 153 -69.75 68.79 -10.09
CA ARG A 153 -69.43 70.22 -10.23
C ARG A 153 -70.67 70.96 -10.74
N ARG A 154 -71.06 72.02 -10.02
CA ARG A 154 -72.01 73.05 -10.51
C ARG A 154 -71.25 74.12 -11.29
#